data_AF-A0AAW6Y2Q0-F1
#
_entry.id   AF-A0AAW6Y2Q0-F1
#
_cell.length_a   1.000
_cell.length_b   1.000
_cell.length_c   1.000
_cell.angle_alpha   90.00
_cell.angle_beta   90.00
_cell.angle_gamma   90.00
#
_symmetry.space_group_name_H-M   'P 1'
#
loop_
_entity.id
_entity.type
_entity.pdbx_description
1 polymer ?
#
loop_
_entity_poly.entity_id
_entity_poly.type
_entity_poly.pdbx_seq_one_letter_code
_entity_poly.pdbx_strand_id
1 'polypeptide(L)' 'ELGVPVIAVAQLNRGPEQRTDHKPMMADLRESGSLEQDADVIMLLHRPEAYEEDNRPGEADIIVAKHRNGSTGTIAVS' A
#
# COMPACT_ATOMS: atom_id res chain seq x y z
N GLU A 1 -2.62 10.80 -23.98
CA GLU A 1 -2.21 10.89 -22.55
C GLU A 1 -2.28 12.34 -22.11
N LEU A 2 -2.66 12.61 -20.86
CA LEU A 2 -2.91 13.98 -20.36
C LEU A 2 -1.63 14.71 -19.90
N GLY A 3 -0.47 14.06 -19.93
CA GLY A 3 0.82 14.67 -19.55
C GLY A 3 0.92 15.11 -18.08
N VAL A 4 0.02 14.62 -17.22
CA VAL A 4 -0.07 14.96 -15.81
C VAL A 4 -0.07 13.69 -14.96
N PRO A 5 0.50 13.72 -13.75
CA PRO A 5 0.43 12.60 -12.83
C PRO A 5 -1.02 12.37 -12.38
N VAL A 6 -1.45 11.11 -12.36
CA VAL A 6 -2.76 10.70 -11.87
C VAL A 6 -2.59 9.87 -10.61
N ILE A 7 -3.35 10.21 -9.57
CA ILE A 7 -3.41 9.43 -8.33
C ILE A 7 -4.80 8.83 -8.24
N ALA A 8 -4.85 7.51 -8.09
CA ALA A 8 -6.08 6.77 -7.81
C ALA A 8 -5.98 6.12 -6.43
N VAL A 9 -7.10 6.07 -5.71
CA VAL A 9 -7.22 5.36 -4.44
C VAL A 9 -8.00 4.08 -4.69
N ALA A 10 -7.51 2.96 -4.16
CA ALA A 10 -8.16 1.67 -4.24
C ALA A 10 -8.36 1.10 -2.84
N GLN A 11 -9.51 0.48 -2.62
CA GLN A 11 -9.74 -0.33 -1.44
C GLN A 11 -9.09 -1.70 -1.64
N LEU A 12 -8.45 -2.22 -0.59
CA LEU A 12 -7.86 -3.56 -0.59
C LEU A 12 -8.89 -4.60 -0.16
N ASN A 13 -8.69 -5.83 -0.63
CA ASN A 13 -9.33 -7.00 -0.04
C ASN A 13 -8.88 -7.18 1.42
N ARG A 14 -9.70 -7.84 2.24
CA ARG A 14 -9.41 -8.10 3.67
C ARG A 14 -8.34 -9.17 3.92
N GLY A 15 -7.51 -9.46 2.92
CA GLY A 15 -6.35 -10.35 3.06
C GLY A 15 -5.38 -9.95 4.20
N PRO A 16 -5.07 -8.65 4.39
CA PRO A 16 -4.19 -8.20 5.48
C PRO A 16 -4.72 -8.55 6.86
N GLU A 17 -6.04 -8.46 7.10
CA GLU A 17 -6.65 -8.78 8.39
C GLU A 17 -6.41 -10.24 8.82
N GLN A 18 -6.19 -11.14 7.87
CA GLN A 18 -5.98 -12.57 8.12
C GLN A 18 -4.50 -12.94 8.32
N ARG A 19 -3.56 -12.02 8.05
CA ARG A 19 -2.12 -12.26 8.22
C ARG A 19 -1.68 -11.91 9.63
N THR A 20 -0.67 -12.61 10.11
CA THR A 20 -0.06 -12.35 11.42
C THR A 20 0.56 -10.96 11.53
N ASP A 21 1.12 -10.42 10.44
CA ASP A 21 1.78 -9.11 10.45
C ASP A 21 0.84 -7.96 10.02
N HIS A 22 -0.38 -8.28 9.62
CA HIS A 22 -1.39 -7.34 9.13
C HIS A 22 -0.93 -6.43 7.97
N LYS A 23 0.17 -6.78 7.29
CA LYS A 23 0.73 -5.95 6.22
C LYS A 23 0.00 -6.18 4.90
N PRO A 24 -0.38 -5.11 4.19
CA PRO A 24 -0.91 -5.22 2.85
C PRO A 24 0.18 -5.59 1.85
N MET A 25 -0.21 -6.33 0.82
CA MET A 25 0.65 -6.71 -0.31
C MET A 25 -0.09 -6.48 -1.63
N MET A 26 0.65 -6.49 -2.74
CA MET A 26 0.05 -6.28 -4.07
C MET A 26 -1.10 -7.25 -4.39
N ALA A 27 -1.02 -8.51 -3.92
CA ALA A 27 -2.09 -9.49 -4.13
C ALA A 27 -3.44 -9.08 -3.50
N ASP A 28 -3.45 -8.11 -2.57
CA ASP A 28 -4.68 -7.57 -1.99
C ASP A 28 -5.41 -6.59 -2.93
N LEU A 29 -4.76 -6.18 -4.02
CA LEU A 29 -5.35 -5.40 -5.12
C LEU A 29 -6.04 -6.29 -6.16
N ARG A 30 -6.10 -7.61 -5.98
CA ARG A 30 -6.48 -8.57 -7.05
C ARG A 30 -7.88 -8.34 -7.65
N GLU A 31 -8.79 -7.65 -6.98
CA GLU A 31 -10.11 -7.28 -7.53
C GLU A 31 -10.11 -5.93 -8.28
N SER A 32 -8.98 -5.24 -8.33
CA SER A 32 -8.83 -3.91 -8.96
C SER A 32 -8.62 -3.96 -10.48
N GLY A 33 -8.68 -5.15 -11.09
CA GLY A 33 -8.55 -5.33 -12.53
C GLY A 33 -7.13 -5.06 -13.02
N SER A 34 -6.96 -4.08 -13.92
CA SER A 34 -5.67 -3.79 -14.56
C SER A 34 -4.74 -2.88 -13.75
N LEU A 35 -5.21 -2.31 -12.63
CA LEU A 35 -4.45 -1.33 -11.83
C LEU A 35 -3.07 -1.84 -11.38
N GLU A 36 -2.98 -3.10 -10.97
CA GLU A 36 -1.69 -3.72 -10.60
C GLU A 36 -0.68 -3.64 -11.76
N GLN A 37 -1.15 -3.86 -12.99
CA GLN A 37 -0.31 -3.88 -14.17
C GLN A 37 -0.04 -2.45 -14.66
N ASP A 38 -1.06 -1.60 -14.75
CA ASP A 38 -0.99 -0.30 -15.40
C ASP A 38 -0.26 0.75 -14.56
N ALA A 39 -0.37 0.69 -13.23
CA ALA A 39 0.26 1.69 -12.37
C ALA A 39 1.80 1.72 -12.50
N ASP A 40 2.37 2.91 -12.56
CA ASP A 40 3.82 3.12 -12.49
C ASP A 40 4.35 2.91 -11.07
N VAL A 41 3.58 3.38 -10.09
CA VAL A 41 3.89 3.31 -8.66
C VAL A 41 2.66 2.79 -7.91
N ILE A 42 2.87 1.83 -7.02
CA ILE A 42 1.84 1.34 -6.10
C ILE A 42 2.35 1.55 -4.68
N MET A 43 1.59 2.32 -3.90
CA MET A 43 1.85 2.58 -2.49
C MET A 43 0.72 1.98 -1.66
N LEU A 44 1.09 1.15 -0.68
CA LEU A 44 0.17 0.57 0.29
C LEU A 44 0.41 1.22 1.64
N LEU A 45 -0.65 1.41 2.42
CA LEU A 45 -0.59 2.07 3.71
C LEU A 45 -0.85 1.06 4.82
N HIS A 46 -0.01 1.08 5.86
CA HIS A 46 -0.18 0.25 7.05
C HIS A 46 0.00 1.13 8.30
N ARG A 47 -0.94 1.04 9.24
CA ARG A 47 -0.86 1.70 10.54
C ARG A 47 -0.78 0.63 11.62
N PRO A 48 0.38 0.42 12.27
CA PRO A 48 0.51 -0.61 13.30
C PRO A 48 -0.50 -0.44 14.44
N GLU A 49 -0.73 0.82 14.86
CA GLU A 49 -1.70 1.17 15.91
C GLU A 49 -3.15 0.76 15.61
N ALA A 50 -3.50 0.50 14.34
CA ALA A 50 -4.84 0.05 13.97
C ALA A 50 -5.10 -1.42 14.35
N TYR A 51 -4.03 -2.20 14.59
CA TYR A 51 -4.09 -3.61 14.96
C TYR A 51 -3.61 -3.84 16.40
N GLU A 52 -2.65 -3.03 16.88
CA GLU A 52 -2.12 -3.08 18.24
C GLU A 52 -1.98 -1.63 18.76
N GLU A 53 -2.89 -1.18 19.65
CA GLU A 53 -3.01 0.24 20.04
C GLU A 53 -1.69 0.89 20.52
N ASP A 54 -0.83 0.14 21.21
CA ASP A 54 0.45 0.63 21.74
C ASP A 54 1.61 0.58 20.72
N ASN A 55 1.39 0.04 19.53
CA ASN A 55 2.41 -0.16 18.51
C ASN A 55 2.55 1.09 17.63
N ARG A 56 3.64 1.85 17.87
CA ARG A 56 4.01 3.06 17.10
C ARG A 56 2.83 4.04 16.91
N PRO A 57 2.28 4.61 18.00
CA PRO A 57 1.10 5.45 17.93
C PRO A 57 1.33 6.70 17.06
N GLY A 58 0.36 7.01 16.19
CA GLY A 58 0.42 8.10 15.24
C GLY A 58 1.28 7.84 13.99
N GLU A 59 2.02 6.72 13.93
CA GLU A 59 2.88 6.42 12.77
C GLU A 59 2.17 5.58 11.71
N ALA A 60 2.63 5.73 10.47
CA ALA A 60 2.24 4.89 9.35
C ALA A 60 3.45 4.42 8.55
N ASP A 61 3.33 3.23 7.96
CA ASP A 61 4.25 2.73 6.97
C ASP A 61 3.65 2.97 5.57
N ILE A 62 4.40 3.69 4.74
CA ILE A 62 4.16 3.77 3.29
C ILE A 62 5.01 2.70 2.62
N ILE A 63 4.35 1.68 2.08
CA ILE A 63 5.00 0.54 1.42
C ILE A 63 4.93 0.78 -0.08
N VAL A 64 6.06 1.17 -0.68
CA VAL A 64 6.21 1.27 -2.15
C VAL A 64 6.36 -0.14 -2.71
N ALA A 65 5.23 -0.77 -3.02
CA ALA A 65 5.15 -2.16 -3.46
C ALA A 65 5.52 -2.34 -4.95
N LYS A 66 5.34 -1.29 -5.76
CA LYS A 66 5.78 -1.23 -7.16
C LYS A 66 6.34 0.14 -7.47
N HIS A 67 7.42 0.17 -8.24
CA HIS A 67 7.97 1.38 -8.82
C HIS A 67 8.66 1.01 -10.14
N ARG A 68 8.05 1.33 -11.29
CA ARG A 68 8.59 0.95 -12.61
C ARG A 68 9.97 1.55 -12.89
N ASN A 69 10.25 2.73 -12.36
CA ASN A 69 11.45 3.52 -12.66
C ASN A 69 12.33 3.80 -11.42
N GLY A 70 12.23 2.98 -10.37
CA GLY A 70 13.02 3.20 -9.16
C GLY A 70 12.87 2.09 -8.13
N SER A 71 13.36 2.35 -6.92
CA SER A 71 13.36 1.34 -5.84
C SER A 71 11.99 1.21 -5.18
N THR A 72 11.71 -0.03 -4.74
CA THR A 72 10.67 -0.34 -3.76
C THR A 72 11.24 -0.22 -2.35
N GLY A 73 10.36 -0.14 -1.34
CA GLY A 73 10.78 0.00 0.05
C GLY A 73 9.63 0.36 0.98
N THR A 74 9.90 0.37 2.28
CA THR A 74 8.96 0.84 3.30
C THR A 74 9.51 2.10 3.95
N ILE A 75 8.68 3.12 4.06
CA ILE A 75 9.02 4.42 4.62
C ILE A 75 8.09 4.67 5.80
N ALA A 76 8.65 4.81 7.00
CA ALA A 76 7.91 5.22 8.18
C ALA A 76 7.67 6.73 8.15
N VAL A 77 6.44 7.15 8.47
CA VAL A 77 6.04 8.56 8.58
C VAL A 77 5.27 8.77 9.88
N SER A 78 5.37 9.97 10.44
CA SER A 78 4.79 10.40 11.73
C SER A 78 3.98 11.68 11.54
#